data_AF-A0ABD5RS90-F1
#
_entry.id   AF-A0ABD5RS90-F1
#
_cell.length_a   1.000
_cell.length_b   1.000
_cell.length_c   1.000
_cell.angle_alpha   90.00
_cell.angle_beta   90.00
_cell.angle_gamma   90.00
#
_symmetry.space_group_name_H-M   'P 1'
#
loop_
_entity.id
_entity.type
_entity.pdbx_description
1 polymer ?
#
loop_
_entity_poly.entity_id
_entity_poly.type
_entity_poly.pdbx_seq_one_letter_code
_entity_poly.pdbx_strand_id
1 'polypeptide(L)'
;MPPEAVANRLRALKRGEWLVRLPAHFGEPEPRPFVVNSPPLPAGHSESDNPLDGTAAVSFDAQLTLMAEDALDDYCLPIGSHSTATRTDAPDETGADSDHDQTTQRVKSPLALTKCLPPTVQYVPDWDALQCTACDNRYDPCIDGMRRAISCCSSLAAVDRDKIPICELNLKCSLEERAASEWSDQQLLFLQAVYNAQQGRYDKLEYDLLSDSMLRLQEYIGLDSDAVQALLDSDVLNHDGDHPHRLYSVTPEGRDAIGESYRLGVDYGHGKGDLEESSQHVLGMGVAMRWLEQEFRDNPDSDVTVVFPYYDLPDSDHRLDLVGLDDNGEIVVAVEVERINHDVREAAVSDFDKMAAYDPDEAIWLVMTQDDGHTLLDALRDPPDGTPRVEASYAATTPPQQFTIDTPGLTKIYPVTWLRDQLEEYQ
;
A
#
# COMPACT_ATOMS: atom_id res chain seq x y z
N MET A 1 8.85 -7.18 -34.05
CA MET A 1 7.88 -6.25 -34.67
C MET A 1 8.16 -4.88 -34.06
N PRO A 2 8.20 -3.78 -34.84
CA PRO A 2 8.45 -2.45 -34.28
C PRO A 2 7.37 -2.06 -33.25
N PRO A 3 7.70 -1.29 -32.20
CA PRO A 3 6.76 -0.91 -31.14
C PRO A 3 5.47 -0.26 -31.68
N GLU A 4 5.58 0.67 -32.63
CA GLU A 4 4.43 1.33 -33.26
C GLU A 4 3.47 0.34 -33.95
N ALA A 5 4.02 -0.70 -34.58
CA ALA A 5 3.21 -1.72 -35.25
C ALA A 5 2.50 -2.66 -34.25
N VAL A 6 3.07 -2.83 -33.05
CA VAL A 6 2.41 -3.54 -31.94
C VAL A 6 1.30 -2.67 -31.34
N ALA A 7 1.58 -1.39 -31.05
CA ALA A 7 0.60 -0.44 -30.53
C ALA A 7 -0.61 -0.28 -31.46
N ASN A 8 -0.38 -0.14 -32.76
CA ASN A 8 -1.46 -0.07 -33.77
C ASN A 8 -2.30 -1.36 -33.83
N ARG A 9 -1.70 -2.52 -33.57
CA ARG A 9 -2.43 -3.80 -33.51
C ARG A 9 -3.21 -3.94 -32.21
N LEU A 10 -2.66 -3.53 -31.07
CA LEU A 10 -3.35 -3.56 -29.79
C LEU A 10 -4.60 -2.65 -29.81
N ARG A 11 -4.50 -1.46 -30.41
CA ARG A 11 -5.65 -0.55 -30.60
C ARG A 11 -6.75 -1.13 -31.50
N ALA A 12 -6.40 -2.07 -32.38
CA ALA A 12 -7.34 -2.66 -33.35
C ALA A 12 -7.97 -3.99 -32.87
N LEU A 13 -7.58 -4.51 -31.69
CA LEU A 13 -8.13 -5.74 -31.14
C LEU A 13 -9.61 -5.57 -30.74
N LYS A 14 -10.43 -6.54 -31.12
CA LYS A 14 -11.83 -6.63 -30.71
C LYS A 14 -12.00 -7.52 -29.48
N ARG A 15 -13.16 -7.43 -28.84
CA ARG A 15 -13.52 -8.32 -27.72
C ARG A 15 -13.44 -9.77 -28.18
N GLY A 16 -12.64 -10.57 -27.48
CA GLY A 16 -12.38 -11.97 -27.83
C GLY A 16 -11.22 -12.18 -28.81
N GLU A 17 -10.48 -11.14 -29.20
CA GLU A 17 -9.22 -11.26 -29.93
C GLU A 17 -8.03 -11.08 -28.98
N TRP A 18 -6.96 -11.83 -29.22
CA TRP A 18 -5.74 -11.81 -28.43
C TRP A 18 -4.54 -11.72 -29.35
N LEU A 19 -3.63 -10.77 -29.10
CA LEU A 19 -2.33 -10.77 -29.77
C LEU A 19 -1.37 -11.66 -28.97
N VAL A 20 -0.89 -12.73 -29.58
CA VAL A 20 -0.02 -13.72 -28.91
C VAL A 20 1.33 -13.83 -29.62
N ARG A 21 2.37 -14.09 -28.82
CA ARG A 21 3.70 -14.48 -29.28
C ARG A 21 4.03 -15.81 -28.61
N LEU A 22 4.04 -16.88 -29.39
CA LEU A 22 4.36 -18.21 -28.89
C LEU A 22 5.87 -18.42 -28.87
N PRO A 23 6.41 -19.18 -27.91
CA PRO A 23 7.81 -19.58 -27.93
C PRO A 23 8.10 -20.48 -29.14
N ALA A 24 9.32 -20.40 -29.68
CA ALA A 24 9.82 -21.39 -30.66
C ALA A 24 10.55 -22.53 -29.96
N HIS A 25 10.68 -23.66 -30.66
CA HIS A 25 11.56 -24.75 -30.24
C HIS A 25 13.03 -24.32 -30.28
N PHE A 26 13.88 -25.01 -29.53
CA PHE A 26 15.30 -24.68 -29.45
C PHE A 26 15.96 -24.75 -30.84
N GLY A 27 16.60 -23.65 -31.26
CA GLY A 27 17.26 -23.53 -32.55
C GLY A 27 16.35 -23.07 -33.70
N GLU A 28 15.06 -22.83 -33.44
CA GLU A 28 14.13 -22.27 -34.42
C GLU A 28 13.88 -20.76 -34.18
N PRO A 29 13.64 -19.98 -35.24
CA PRO A 29 13.31 -18.58 -35.10
C PRO A 29 11.94 -18.43 -34.44
N GLU A 30 11.84 -17.53 -33.46
CA GLU A 30 10.57 -17.23 -32.80
C GLU A 30 9.50 -16.75 -33.80
N PRO A 31 8.27 -17.27 -33.70
CA PRO A 31 7.19 -16.82 -34.55
C PRO A 31 6.89 -15.34 -34.28
N ARG A 32 6.58 -14.60 -35.35
CA ARG A 32 6.13 -13.22 -35.22
C ARG A 32 4.78 -13.19 -34.48
N PRO A 33 4.51 -12.17 -33.65
CA PRO A 33 3.22 -12.02 -32.99
C PRO A 33 2.06 -12.05 -33.99
N PHE A 34 1.02 -12.82 -33.66
CA PHE A 34 -0.18 -13.01 -34.47
C PHE A 34 -1.43 -12.96 -33.60
N VAL A 35 -2.58 -12.68 -34.21
CA VAL A 35 -3.85 -12.59 -33.49
C VAL A 35 -4.52 -13.95 -33.48
N VAL A 36 -5.02 -14.35 -32.31
CA VAL A 36 -5.90 -15.50 -32.11
C VAL A 36 -7.25 -15.02 -31.62
N ASN A 37 -8.28 -15.82 -31.87
CA ASN A 37 -9.63 -15.57 -31.36
C ASN A 37 -9.88 -16.50 -30.18
N SER A 38 -10.66 -16.03 -29.22
CA SER A 38 -11.28 -16.88 -28.22
C SER A 38 -12.04 -18.00 -28.94
N PRO A 39 -11.95 -19.24 -28.45
CA PRO A 39 -12.77 -20.32 -29.00
C PRO A 39 -14.25 -19.97 -28.84
N PRO A 40 -15.13 -20.49 -29.72
CA PRO A 40 -16.57 -20.33 -29.54
C PRO A 40 -16.97 -20.94 -28.20
N LEU A 41 -18.02 -20.38 -27.59
CA LEU A 41 -18.58 -20.95 -26.37
C LEU A 41 -18.98 -22.41 -26.63
N PRO A 42 -18.68 -23.31 -25.69
CA PRO A 42 -18.98 -24.73 -25.87
C PRO A 42 -20.50 -24.93 -25.98
N ALA A 43 -20.90 -25.96 -26.74
CA ALA A 43 -22.30 -26.34 -26.84
C ALA A 43 -22.87 -26.63 -25.45
N GLY A 44 -24.04 -26.08 -25.18
CA GLY A 44 -24.74 -26.15 -23.90
C GLY A 44 -24.58 -24.93 -23.01
N HIS A 45 -23.60 -24.05 -23.25
CA HIS A 45 -23.49 -22.78 -22.54
C HIS A 45 -24.66 -21.85 -22.92
N SER A 46 -25.22 -21.13 -21.94
CA SER A 46 -26.43 -20.30 -22.11
C SER A 46 -26.29 -19.22 -23.19
N GLU A 47 -25.08 -18.67 -23.34
CA GLU A 47 -24.73 -17.67 -24.37
C GLU A 47 -24.09 -18.27 -25.63
N SER A 48 -24.02 -19.60 -25.77
CA SER A 48 -23.51 -20.23 -27.00
C SER A 48 -24.55 -20.24 -28.12
N ASP A 49 -24.11 -20.52 -29.34
CA ASP A 49 -25.01 -20.73 -30.49
C ASP A 49 -25.91 -21.97 -30.34
N ASN A 50 -25.58 -22.87 -29.40
CA ASN A 50 -26.33 -24.10 -29.13
C ASN A 50 -26.54 -24.27 -27.61
N PRO A 51 -27.36 -23.42 -26.96
CA PRO A 51 -27.60 -23.52 -25.52
C PRO A 51 -28.42 -24.78 -25.19
N LEU A 52 -28.32 -25.26 -23.94
CA LEU A 52 -29.24 -26.30 -23.47
C LEU A 52 -30.67 -25.75 -23.42
N ASP A 53 -31.63 -26.49 -23.94
CA ASP A 53 -33.04 -26.10 -23.92
C ASP A 53 -33.94 -27.13 -23.21
N GLY A 54 -35.10 -26.64 -22.76
CA GLY A 54 -36.16 -27.44 -22.15
C GLY A 54 -35.68 -28.43 -21.09
N THR A 55 -35.94 -29.72 -21.33
CA THR A 55 -35.62 -30.79 -20.39
C THR A 55 -34.12 -31.04 -20.23
N ALA A 56 -33.30 -30.69 -21.22
CA ALA A 56 -31.86 -30.91 -21.16
C ALA A 56 -31.19 -29.92 -20.19
N ALA A 57 -31.64 -28.66 -20.17
CA ALA A 57 -31.17 -27.65 -19.22
C ALA A 57 -31.54 -28.02 -17.78
N VAL A 58 -32.81 -28.40 -17.54
CA VAL A 58 -33.28 -28.83 -16.21
C VAL A 58 -32.53 -30.07 -15.72
N SER A 59 -32.29 -31.04 -16.61
CA SER A 59 -31.52 -32.24 -16.25
C SER A 59 -30.06 -31.91 -15.95
N PHE A 60 -29.45 -30.97 -16.68
CA PHE A 60 -28.08 -30.53 -16.42
C PHE A 60 -27.97 -29.83 -15.07
N ASP A 61 -28.87 -28.88 -14.76
CA ASP A 61 -28.87 -28.19 -13.47
C ASP A 61 -29.06 -29.16 -12.31
N ALA A 62 -29.99 -30.11 -12.44
CA ALA A 62 -30.20 -31.14 -11.44
C ALA A 62 -28.96 -32.04 -11.26
N GLN A 63 -28.29 -32.43 -12.34
CA GLN A 63 -27.06 -33.22 -12.28
C GLN A 63 -25.89 -32.41 -11.71
N LEU A 64 -25.80 -31.12 -12.02
CA LEU A 64 -24.79 -30.22 -11.47
C LEU A 64 -24.97 -30.05 -9.96
N THR A 65 -26.21 -29.91 -9.48
CA THR A 65 -26.52 -29.90 -8.05
C THR A 65 -26.13 -31.22 -7.38
N LEU A 66 -26.51 -32.35 -7.96
CA LEU A 66 -26.14 -33.67 -7.42
C LEU A 66 -24.62 -33.89 -7.40
N MET A 67 -23.91 -33.51 -8.47
CA MET A 67 -22.45 -33.60 -8.48
C MET A 67 -21.78 -32.66 -7.47
N ALA A 68 -22.35 -31.48 -7.23
CA ALA A 68 -21.85 -30.57 -6.21
C ALA A 68 -22.08 -31.14 -4.80
N GLU A 69 -23.23 -31.76 -4.55
CA GLU A 69 -23.53 -32.49 -3.31
C GLU A 69 -22.61 -33.70 -3.12
N ASP A 70 -22.47 -34.56 -4.14
CA ASP A 70 -21.54 -35.69 -4.13
C ASP A 70 -20.09 -35.22 -3.91
N ALA A 71 -19.68 -34.11 -4.53
CA ALA A 71 -18.35 -33.56 -4.33
C ALA A 71 -18.14 -32.99 -2.91
N LEU A 72 -19.18 -32.40 -2.32
CA LEU A 72 -19.17 -31.97 -0.93
C LEU A 72 -19.07 -33.15 0.04
N ASP A 73 -19.75 -34.25 -0.26
CA ASP A 73 -19.76 -35.43 0.60
C ASP A 73 -18.46 -36.26 0.48
N ASP A 74 -17.94 -36.46 -0.74
CA ASP A 74 -16.84 -37.38 -1.01
C ASP A 74 -15.45 -36.71 -1.03
N TYR A 75 -15.37 -35.43 -1.39
CA TYR A 75 -14.11 -34.76 -1.66
C TYR A 75 -13.88 -33.50 -0.84
N CYS A 76 -14.94 -32.83 -0.36
CA CYS A 76 -14.75 -31.73 0.57
C CYS A 76 -14.40 -32.25 1.96
N LEU A 77 -13.39 -31.62 2.56
CA LEU A 77 -13.10 -31.84 3.97
C LEU A 77 -14.21 -31.12 4.76
N PRO A 78 -15.06 -31.85 5.52
CA PRO A 78 -15.96 -31.17 6.42
C PRO A 78 -15.11 -30.39 7.42
N ILE A 79 -15.37 -29.09 7.57
CA ILE A 79 -14.89 -28.34 8.75
C ILE A 79 -15.72 -28.88 9.92
N GLY A 80 -15.30 -30.05 10.42
CA GLY A 80 -15.89 -30.67 11.59
C GLY A 80 -15.54 -29.84 12.81
N SER A 81 -16.52 -29.65 13.70
CA SER A 81 -16.24 -29.27 15.08
C SER A 81 -15.11 -30.15 15.61
N HIS A 82 -14.04 -29.49 16.04
CA HIS A 82 -12.75 -30.02 16.48
C HIS A 82 -12.82 -31.47 16.99
N SER A 83 -12.34 -32.42 16.19
CA SER A 83 -11.88 -33.72 16.71
C SER A 83 -10.37 -33.63 16.88
N THR A 84 -9.95 -33.30 18.09
CA THR A 84 -8.60 -33.61 18.56
C THR A 84 -8.38 -35.10 18.39
N ALA A 85 -7.26 -35.46 17.77
CA ALA A 85 -6.86 -36.85 17.65
C ALA A 85 -6.80 -37.48 19.06
N THR A 86 -7.67 -38.47 19.29
CA THR A 86 -7.56 -39.38 20.43
C THR A 86 -6.24 -40.12 20.34
N ARG A 87 -5.26 -39.63 21.09
CA ARG A 87 -4.00 -40.31 21.39
C ARG A 87 -4.33 -41.43 22.39
N THR A 88 -4.37 -42.66 21.90
CA THR A 88 -4.54 -43.85 22.75
C THR A 88 -3.34 -44.07 23.67
N ASP A 89 -3.70 -44.25 24.95
CA ASP A 89 -3.02 -44.98 26.03
C ASP A 89 -1.79 -44.39 26.73
N ALA A 90 -2.06 -43.66 27.82
CA ALA A 90 -1.42 -43.85 29.12
C ALA A 90 -2.42 -43.48 30.25
N PRO A 91 -2.53 -44.27 31.34
CA PRO A 91 -3.62 -44.11 32.30
C PRO A 91 -3.34 -43.05 33.37
N ASP A 92 -4.40 -42.29 33.67
CA ASP A 92 -4.84 -41.68 34.95
C ASP A 92 -3.81 -40.94 35.83
N GLU A 93 -4.07 -39.65 36.13
CA GLU A 93 -4.53 -39.23 37.47
C GLU A 93 -5.12 -37.80 37.43
N THR A 94 -6.40 -37.69 37.80
CA THR A 94 -7.11 -36.59 38.47
C THR A 94 -7.19 -35.20 37.81
N GLY A 95 -8.43 -34.79 37.54
CA GLY A 95 -8.77 -33.52 36.91
C GLY A 95 -8.80 -32.28 37.81
N ALA A 96 -8.72 -31.14 37.13
CA ALA A 96 -9.29 -29.87 37.52
C ALA A 96 -9.55 -29.07 36.22
N ASP A 97 -10.72 -28.42 36.17
CA ASP A 97 -11.29 -27.63 35.07
C ASP A 97 -10.28 -26.88 34.18
N SER A 98 -10.42 -27.05 32.87
CA SER A 98 -9.81 -26.17 31.87
C SER A 98 -10.76 -25.94 30.68
N ASP A 99 -11.85 -25.21 30.94
CA ASP A 99 -12.75 -24.68 29.90
C ASP A 99 -12.24 -23.30 29.38
N HIS A 100 -10.91 -23.13 29.32
CA HIS A 100 -10.28 -21.81 29.14
C HIS A 100 -9.06 -21.81 28.22
N ASP A 101 -9.08 -22.55 27.09
CA ASP A 101 -7.94 -22.45 26.15
C ASP A 101 -8.23 -22.78 24.68
N GLN A 102 -9.39 -22.40 24.15
CA GLN A 102 -9.64 -22.41 22.69
C GLN A 102 -9.77 -21.02 22.06
N THR A 103 -9.87 -19.95 22.87
CA THR A 103 -9.90 -18.56 22.40
C THR A 103 -8.51 -17.97 22.11
N THR A 104 -7.44 -18.73 22.37
CA THR A 104 -6.03 -18.34 22.21
C THR A 104 -5.45 -18.68 20.83
N GLN A 105 -6.20 -19.37 19.95
CA GLN A 105 -5.67 -19.98 18.72
C GLN A 105 -5.80 -19.16 17.42
N ARG A 106 -6.50 -18.02 17.40
CA ARG A 106 -6.62 -17.18 16.19
C ARG A 106 -5.86 -15.88 16.41
N VAL A 107 -5.14 -15.38 15.40
CA VAL A 107 -4.66 -13.99 15.42
C VAL A 107 -5.88 -13.12 15.76
N LYS A 108 -5.81 -12.38 16.87
CA LYS A 108 -6.91 -11.54 17.28
C LYS A 108 -7.13 -10.52 16.16
N SER A 109 -8.34 -10.50 15.59
CA SER A 109 -8.74 -9.41 14.69
C SER A 109 -8.41 -8.08 15.40
N PRO A 110 -7.87 -7.06 14.70
CA PRO A 110 -7.68 -5.74 15.30
C PRO A 110 -8.98 -5.20 15.92
N LEU A 111 -10.13 -5.60 15.37
CA LEU A 111 -11.46 -5.26 15.88
C LEU A 111 -11.75 -5.84 17.28
N ALA A 112 -11.06 -6.92 17.67
CA ALA A 112 -11.14 -7.49 19.01
C ALA A 112 -10.29 -6.73 20.04
N LEU A 113 -9.31 -5.95 19.58
CA LEU A 113 -8.36 -5.20 20.42
C LEU A 113 -8.78 -3.74 20.59
N THR A 114 -9.29 -3.14 19.52
CA THR A 114 -9.65 -1.74 19.49
C THR A 114 -10.83 -1.43 20.41
N LYS A 115 -10.75 -0.28 21.07
CA LYS A 115 -11.87 0.35 21.79
C LYS A 115 -12.58 1.40 20.93
N CYS A 116 -12.10 1.60 19.70
CA CYS A 116 -12.61 2.60 18.77
C CYS A 116 -13.47 1.89 17.72
N LEU A 117 -14.79 2.07 17.81
CA LEU A 117 -15.76 1.60 16.81
C LEU A 117 -16.83 2.67 16.59
N PRO A 118 -17.44 2.73 15.40
CA PRO A 118 -18.59 3.60 15.16
C PRO A 118 -19.74 3.23 16.10
N PRO A 119 -20.53 4.19 16.60
CA PRO A 119 -21.60 3.90 17.58
C PRO A 119 -22.70 2.96 17.04
N THR A 120 -22.83 2.86 15.72
CA THR A 120 -23.81 2.01 15.04
C THR A 120 -23.29 0.60 14.76
N VAL A 121 -22.05 0.30 15.14
CA VAL A 121 -21.36 -0.96 14.85
C VAL A 121 -20.74 -1.50 16.14
N GLN A 122 -20.89 -2.80 16.37
CA GLN A 122 -20.15 -3.52 17.39
C GLN A 122 -19.45 -4.73 16.77
N TYR A 123 -18.32 -5.12 17.33
CA TYR A 123 -17.63 -6.35 16.95
C TYR A 123 -18.11 -7.51 17.85
N VAL A 124 -18.40 -8.66 17.24
CA VAL A 124 -18.88 -9.86 17.93
C VAL A 124 -17.82 -10.97 17.84
N PRO A 125 -17.03 -11.20 18.91
CA PRO A 125 -15.87 -12.10 18.88
C PRO A 125 -16.20 -13.56 18.50
N ASP A 126 -17.32 -14.09 18.97
CA ASP A 126 -17.70 -15.49 18.76
C ASP A 126 -17.91 -15.84 17.27
N TRP A 127 -18.23 -14.84 16.47
CA TRP A 127 -18.54 -15.00 15.04
C TRP A 127 -17.49 -14.34 14.15
N ASP A 128 -16.50 -13.67 14.75
CA ASP A 128 -15.54 -12.82 14.04
C ASP A 128 -16.25 -11.92 13.02
N ALA A 129 -17.24 -11.16 13.51
CA ALA A 129 -18.16 -10.40 12.65
C ALA A 129 -18.45 -9.02 13.21
N LEU A 130 -18.66 -8.07 12.30
CA LEU A 130 -19.25 -6.77 12.61
C LEU A 130 -20.77 -6.90 12.67
N GLN A 131 -21.39 -6.22 13.62
CA GLN A 131 -22.83 -6.23 13.80
C GLN A 131 -23.38 -4.82 13.90
N CYS A 132 -24.47 -4.56 13.18
CA CYS A 132 -25.22 -3.32 13.33
C CYS A 132 -25.95 -3.31 14.69
N THR A 133 -25.73 -2.28 15.51
CA THR A 133 -26.32 -2.18 16.86
C THR A 133 -27.82 -1.89 16.86
N ALA A 134 -28.40 -1.52 15.70
CA ALA A 134 -29.82 -1.17 15.58
C ALA A 134 -30.72 -2.32 15.11
N CYS A 135 -30.21 -3.24 14.28
CA CYS A 135 -31.00 -4.31 13.68
C CYS A 135 -30.35 -5.70 13.75
N ASP A 136 -29.20 -5.82 14.41
CA ASP A 136 -28.46 -7.06 14.63
C ASP A 136 -27.94 -7.79 13.38
N ASN A 137 -28.08 -7.19 12.19
CA ASN A 137 -27.47 -7.70 10.96
C ASN A 137 -25.95 -7.76 11.07
N ARG A 138 -25.37 -8.84 10.53
CA ARG A 138 -23.94 -9.16 10.61
C ARG A 138 -23.24 -8.95 9.28
N TYR A 139 -21.97 -8.59 9.36
CA TYR A 139 -21.10 -8.26 8.23
C TYR A 139 -19.69 -8.79 8.50
N ASP A 140 -18.94 -9.00 7.42
CA ASP A 140 -17.57 -9.49 7.49
C ASP A 140 -16.65 -8.50 8.25
N PRO A 141 -15.60 -8.99 8.95
CA PRO A 141 -14.70 -8.16 9.76
C PRO A 141 -13.63 -7.45 8.91
N CYS A 142 -14.03 -6.87 7.79
CA CYS A 142 -13.16 -6.15 6.84
C CYS A 142 -13.69 -4.74 6.58
N ILE A 143 -12.94 -3.91 5.85
CA ILE A 143 -13.35 -2.51 5.59
C ILE A 143 -14.68 -2.41 4.81
N ASP A 144 -14.93 -3.31 3.86
CA ASP A 144 -16.20 -3.33 3.13
C ASP A 144 -17.36 -3.78 4.02
N GLY A 145 -17.10 -4.72 4.93
CA GLY A 145 -18.04 -5.10 5.97
C GLY A 145 -18.33 -3.94 6.92
N MET A 146 -17.33 -3.16 7.31
CA MET A 146 -17.48 -1.94 8.12
C MET A 146 -18.34 -0.89 7.42
N ARG A 147 -18.09 -0.62 6.12
CA ARG A 147 -18.93 0.28 5.32
C ARG A 147 -20.39 -0.16 5.28
N ARG A 148 -20.64 -1.46 5.09
CA ARG A 148 -21.98 -2.04 5.06
C ARG A 148 -22.63 -2.03 6.45
N ALA A 149 -21.89 -2.30 7.50
CA ALA A 149 -22.37 -2.25 8.88
C ALA A 149 -22.80 -0.83 9.28
N ILE A 150 -22.01 0.19 8.95
CA ILE A 150 -22.37 1.60 9.14
C ILE A 150 -23.61 1.94 8.31
N SER A 151 -23.61 1.60 7.02
CA SER A 151 -24.69 1.96 6.09
C SER A 151 -25.99 1.17 6.29
N CYS A 152 -25.98 0.17 7.17
CA CYS A 152 -27.15 -0.69 7.41
C CYS A 152 -28.33 0.08 8.00
N CYS A 153 -28.07 0.92 9.01
CA CYS A 153 -29.06 1.73 9.71
C CYS A 153 -28.56 3.17 9.96
N SER A 154 -27.45 3.57 9.33
CA SER A 154 -26.87 4.90 9.39
C SER A 154 -26.26 5.23 8.02
N SER A 155 -25.35 6.21 7.96
CA SER A 155 -24.61 6.57 6.76
C SER A 155 -23.16 6.87 7.13
N LEU A 156 -22.23 6.65 6.18
CA LEU A 156 -20.83 7.00 6.36
C LEU A 156 -20.64 8.49 6.71
N ALA A 157 -21.42 9.38 6.09
CA ALA A 157 -21.37 10.81 6.37
C ALA A 157 -21.80 11.20 7.81
N ALA A 158 -22.49 10.30 8.53
CA ALA A 158 -22.91 10.52 9.91
C ALA A 158 -21.92 9.94 10.94
N VAL A 159 -20.85 9.28 10.49
CA VAL A 159 -19.82 8.67 11.33
C VAL A 159 -18.56 9.51 11.24
N ASP A 160 -18.01 9.86 12.39
CA ASP A 160 -16.66 10.41 12.49
C ASP A 160 -15.65 9.36 12.04
N ARG A 161 -14.83 9.68 11.02
CA ARG A 161 -13.82 8.78 10.46
C ARG A 161 -12.84 8.30 11.52
N ASP A 162 -12.53 9.14 12.51
CA ASP A 162 -11.65 8.78 13.63
C ASP A 162 -12.22 7.66 14.52
N LYS A 163 -13.48 7.27 14.30
CA LYS A 163 -14.14 6.13 14.94
C LYS A 163 -14.09 4.84 14.12
N ILE A 164 -13.46 4.85 12.95
CA ILE A 164 -13.32 3.70 12.08
C ILE A 164 -11.88 3.15 12.23
N PRO A 165 -11.67 2.02 12.93
CA PRO A 165 -10.35 1.45 13.10
C PRO A 165 -9.92 0.66 11.86
N ILE A 166 -8.64 0.31 11.80
CA ILE A 166 -8.14 -0.73 10.90
C ILE A 166 -8.88 -2.06 11.15
N CYS A 167 -9.32 -2.71 10.07
CA CYS A 167 -10.14 -3.91 10.16
C CYS A 167 -9.31 -5.20 10.02
N GLU A 168 -8.17 -5.14 9.31
CA GLU A 168 -7.38 -6.32 8.98
C GLU A 168 -5.90 -6.16 9.36
N LEU A 169 -5.30 -7.24 9.85
CA LEU A 169 -3.87 -7.34 10.14
C LEU A 169 -3.34 -8.65 9.57
N ASN A 170 -2.39 -8.54 8.64
CA ASN A 170 -1.85 -9.65 7.88
C ASN A 170 -0.57 -10.21 8.51
N LEU A 171 -0.56 -10.40 9.83
CA LEU A 171 0.62 -10.90 10.53
C LEU A 171 0.97 -12.30 10.01
N LYS A 172 2.15 -12.42 9.39
CA LYS A 172 2.57 -13.65 8.71
C LYS A 172 3.13 -14.70 9.66
N CYS A 173 3.55 -14.30 10.87
CA CYS A 173 4.02 -15.23 11.89
C CYS A 173 2.92 -16.20 12.34
N SER A 174 3.29 -17.48 12.35
CA SER A 174 2.51 -18.55 12.98
C SER A 174 2.41 -18.37 14.49
N LEU A 175 1.52 -19.14 15.13
CA LEU A 175 1.38 -19.13 16.59
C LEU A 175 2.67 -19.56 17.30
N GLU A 176 3.39 -20.54 16.75
CA GLU A 176 4.63 -21.04 17.33
C GLU A 176 5.74 -19.98 17.25
N GLU A 177 5.86 -19.30 16.11
CA GLU A 177 6.81 -18.19 15.94
C GLU A 177 6.49 -17.03 16.88
N ARG A 178 5.22 -16.68 17.05
CA ARG A 178 4.79 -15.64 18.00
C ARG A 178 5.08 -16.03 19.45
N ALA A 179 4.81 -17.28 19.83
CA ALA A 179 5.08 -17.77 21.18
C ALA A 179 6.59 -17.86 21.49
N ALA A 180 7.42 -18.05 20.45
CA ALA A 180 8.88 -18.05 20.56
C ALA A 180 9.49 -16.64 20.44
N SER A 181 8.71 -15.63 20.06
CA SER A 181 9.17 -14.26 19.88
C SER A 181 9.55 -13.63 21.22
N GLU A 182 10.54 -12.75 21.19
CA GLU A 182 10.85 -11.87 22.33
C GLU A 182 9.83 -10.73 22.49
N TRP A 183 9.03 -10.49 21.45
CA TRP A 183 8.02 -9.45 21.40
C TRP A 183 6.65 -9.98 21.82
N SER A 184 5.91 -9.16 22.55
CA SER A 184 4.51 -9.47 22.86
C SER A 184 3.65 -9.48 21.60
N ASP A 185 2.51 -10.19 21.65
CA ASP A 185 1.54 -10.21 20.56
C ASP A 185 1.09 -8.82 20.11
N GLN A 186 0.83 -7.90 21.04
CA GLN A 186 0.43 -6.54 20.68
C GLN A 186 1.57 -5.76 20.02
N GLN A 187 2.82 -5.99 20.42
CA GLN A 187 3.98 -5.38 19.76
C GLN A 187 4.14 -5.89 18.32
N LEU A 188 4.02 -7.20 18.09
CA LEU A 188 4.05 -7.77 16.73
C LEU A 188 2.91 -7.26 15.86
N LEU A 189 1.70 -7.14 16.42
CA LEU A 189 0.55 -6.57 15.71
C LEU A 189 0.74 -5.08 15.40
N PHE A 190 1.36 -4.32 16.30
CA PHE A 190 1.69 -2.92 16.05
C PHE A 190 2.75 -2.75 14.97
N LEU A 191 3.82 -3.56 14.99
CA LEU A 191 4.81 -3.60 13.90
C LEU A 191 4.13 -3.91 12.56
N GLN A 192 3.27 -4.93 12.50
CA GLN A 192 2.52 -5.23 11.28
C GLN A 192 1.59 -4.08 10.87
N ALA A 193 0.98 -3.37 11.83
CA ALA A 193 0.11 -2.24 11.55
C ALA A 193 0.89 -1.09 10.91
N VAL A 194 2.04 -0.72 11.48
CA VAL A 194 2.95 0.29 10.94
C VAL A 194 3.43 -0.12 9.55
N TYR A 195 3.86 -1.36 9.38
CA TYR A 195 4.32 -1.87 8.09
C TYR A 195 3.22 -1.82 7.01
N ASN A 196 1.99 -2.21 7.33
CA ASN A 196 0.88 -2.12 6.39
C ASN A 196 0.57 -0.67 5.98
N ALA A 197 0.67 0.28 6.92
CA ALA A 197 0.50 1.70 6.64
C ALA A 197 1.62 2.24 5.73
N GLN A 198 2.87 1.90 6.04
CA GLN A 198 4.05 2.21 5.23
C GLN A 198 3.92 1.66 3.80
N GLN A 199 3.33 0.48 3.64
CA GLN A 199 3.11 -0.16 2.33
C GLN A 199 1.81 0.29 1.62
N GLY A 200 1.07 1.26 2.18
CA GLY A 200 -0.18 1.75 1.59
C GLY A 200 -1.28 0.70 1.47
N ARG A 201 -1.30 -0.30 2.36
CA ARG A 201 -2.24 -1.43 2.30
C ARG A 201 -3.63 -1.12 2.86
N TYR A 202 -3.76 -0.04 3.62
CA TYR A 202 -5.03 0.35 4.21
C TYR A 202 -5.87 1.19 3.26
N ASP A 203 -7.18 1.01 3.36
CA ASP A 203 -8.12 1.91 2.73
C ASP A 203 -8.10 3.27 3.45
N LYS A 204 -8.21 4.38 2.69
CA LYS A 204 -8.28 5.73 3.27
C LYS A 204 -9.35 5.85 4.36
N LEU A 205 -10.42 5.07 4.32
CA LEU A 205 -11.47 5.14 5.34
C LEU A 205 -11.01 4.63 6.72
N GLU A 206 -10.14 3.62 6.78
CA GLU A 206 -9.66 3.05 8.05
C GLU A 206 -8.34 3.69 8.53
N TYR A 207 -7.47 4.07 7.59
CA TYR A 207 -6.22 4.78 7.87
C TYR A 207 -5.67 5.43 6.60
N ASP A 208 -5.32 6.72 6.67
CA ASP A 208 -4.64 7.46 5.58
C ASP A 208 -3.33 8.01 6.12
N LEU A 209 -2.21 7.51 5.59
CA LEU A 209 -0.87 7.92 5.98
C LEU A 209 -0.68 9.45 5.85
N LEU A 210 -1.36 10.10 4.90
CA LEU A 210 -1.18 11.53 4.62
C LEU A 210 -1.82 12.45 5.67
N SER A 211 -2.79 11.95 6.44
CA SER A 211 -3.51 12.72 7.46
C SER A 211 -3.45 12.14 8.88
N ASP A 212 -3.26 10.83 9.01
CA ASP A 212 -3.47 10.14 10.26
C ASP A 212 -2.16 9.80 10.97
N SER A 213 -2.04 10.28 12.20
CA SER A 213 -0.94 9.92 13.11
C SER A 213 -0.90 8.42 13.36
N MET A 214 0.29 7.81 13.36
CA MET A 214 0.45 6.41 13.75
C MET A 214 0.16 6.14 15.24
N LEU A 215 -0.05 7.20 16.04
CA LEU A 215 -0.69 7.07 17.35
C LEU A 215 -2.09 6.44 17.27
N ARG A 216 -2.82 6.62 16.15
CA ARG A 216 -4.08 5.92 15.91
C ARG A 216 -3.89 4.41 15.82
N LEU A 217 -2.85 3.95 15.12
CA LEU A 217 -2.52 2.53 15.06
C LEU A 217 -2.19 2.00 16.46
N GLN A 218 -1.44 2.76 17.25
CA GLN A 218 -1.16 2.42 18.65
C GLN A 218 -2.47 2.30 19.47
N GLU A 219 -3.40 3.24 19.33
CA GLU A 219 -4.73 3.21 19.98
C GLU A 219 -5.56 1.99 19.55
N TYR A 220 -5.57 1.66 18.26
CA TYR A 220 -6.35 0.54 17.72
C TYR A 220 -5.84 -0.82 18.22
N ILE A 221 -4.52 -0.98 18.37
CA ILE A 221 -3.93 -2.20 18.92
C ILE A 221 -4.01 -2.24 20.45
N GLY A 222 -4.19 -1.07 21.08
CA GLY A 222 -4.18 -0.93 22.54
C GLY A 222 -2.80 -1.19 23.13
N LEU A 223 -1.75 -0.70 22.47
CA LEU A 223 -0.35 -0.85 22.90
C LEU A 223 0.09 0.36 23.73
N ASP A 224 0.66 0.11 24.90
CA ASP A 224 1.15 1.18 25.78
C ASP A 224 2.46 1.80 25.26
N SER A 225 2.68 3.08 25.55
CA SER A 225 3.85 3.82 25.03
C SER A 225 5.19 3.24 25.49
N ASP A 226 5.28 2.66 26.69
CA ASP A 226 6.50 2.00 27.17
C ASP A 226 6.85 0.77 26.31
N ALA A 227 5.84 0.06 25.81
CA ALA A 227 6.05 -1.08 24.92
C ALA A 227 6.43 -0.65 23.49
N VAL A 228 5.97 0.53 23.04
CA VAL A 228 6.47 1.16 21.81
C VAL A 228 7.93 1.59 21.98
N GLN A 229 8.30 2.18 23.12
CA GLN A 229 9.68 2.57 23.39
C GLN A 229 10.64 1.37 23.37
N ALA A 230 10.21 0.21 23.88
CA ALA A 230 11.01 -1.01 23.80
C ALA A 230 11.31 -1.46 22.35
N LEU A 231 10.37 -1.24 21.42
CA LEU A 231 10.57 -1.51 19.98
C LEU A 231 11.59 -0.53 19.37
N LEU A 232 11.50 0.75 19.72
CA LEU A 232 12.45 1.78 19.28
C LEU A 232 13.86 1.50 19.82
N ASP A 233 13.97 1.18 21.11
CA ASP A 233 15.26 0.93 21.78
C ASP A 233 15.99 -0.30 21.24
N SER A 234 15.27 -1.21 20.57
CA SER A 234 15.79 -2.46 20.01
C SER A 234 15.91 -2.42 18.49
N ASP A 235 15.75 -1.25 17.88
CA ASP A 235 15.95 -1.02 16.45
C ASP A 235 15.07 -1.89 15.52
N VAL A 236 13.93 -2.37 16.03
CA VAL A 236 12.89 -3.04 15.22
C VAL A 236 11.85 -2.06 14.67
N LEU A 237 11.89 -0.82 15.14
CA LEU A 237 11.02 0.28 14.75
C LEU A 237 11.83 1.59 14.78
N ASN A 238 11.68 2.40 13.74
CA ASN A 238 12.24 3.76 13.69
C ASN A 238 11.17 4.82 13.93
N HIS A 239 11.52 5.87 14.66
CA HIS A 239 10.71 7.09 14.74
C HIS A 239 11.19 8.07 13.67
N ASP A 240 10.37 8.26 12.64
CA ASP A 240 10.74 9.12 11.50
C ASP A 240 10.55 10.60 11.84
N GLY A 241 9.51 10.92 12.61
CA GLY A 241 9.23 12.29 13.02
C GLY A 241 7.82 12.50 13.55
N ASP A 242 7.54 13.74 13.95
CA ASP A 242 6.26 14.18 14.50
C ASP A 242 5.55 15.23 13.64
N HIS A 243 6.13 15.57 12.49
CA HIS A 243 5.59 16.56 11.56
C HIS A 243 5.36 15.91 10.18
N PRO A 244 4.17 16.05 9.56
CA PRO A 244 2.96 16.71 10.09
C PRO A 244 2.37 16.06 11.35
N HIS A 245 2.59 14.77 11.50
CA HIS A 245 2.08 13.93 12.58
C HIS A 245 3.08 12.81 12.85
N ARG A 246 2.81 11.99 13.87
CA ARG A 246 3.72 10.93 14.27
C ARG A 246 3.79 9.83 13.21
N LEU A 247 5.01 9.55 12.76
CA LEU A 247 5.32 8.50 11.81
C LEU A 247 6.40 7.58 12.35
N TYR A 248 6.21 6.29 12.11
CA TYR A 248 7.17 5.24 12.38
C TYR A 248 7.43 4.46 11.10
N SER A 249 8.61 3.84 11.02
CA SER A 249 8.97 2.90 9.94
C SER A 249 9.44 1.59 10.54
N VAL A 250 9.06 0.46 9.92
CA VAL A 250 9.55 -0.84 10.36
C VAL A 250 10.92 -1.10 9.72
N THR A 251 11.91 -1.39 10.55
CA THR A 251 13.29 -1.69 10.13
C THR A 251 13.38 -3.08 9.51
N PRO A 252 14.50 -3.44 8.87
CA PRO A 252 14.73 -4.80 8.41
C PRO A 252 14.53 -5.85 9.51
N GLU A 253 15.11 -5.64 10.69
CA GLU A 253 14.93 -6.53 11.85
C GLU A 253 13.47 -6.60 12.29
N GLY A 254 12.74 -5.49 12.27
CA GLY A 254 11.32 -5.46 12.59
C GLY A 254 10.46 -6.23 11.59
N ARG A 255 10.82 -6.21 10.30
CA ARG A 255 10.13 -7.00 9.26
C ARG A 255 10.33 -8.49 9.46
N ASP A 256 11.57 -8.89 9.77
CA ASP A 256 11.88 -10.27 10.12
C ASP A 256 11.05 -10.73 11.33
N ALA A 257 10.91 -9.87 12.35
CA ALA A 257 10.11 -10.16 13.54
C ALA A 257 8.62 -10.40 13.26
N ILE A 258 8.06 -9.84 12.18
CA ILE A 258 6.66 -10.04 11.75
C ILE A 258 6.51 -11.02 10.58
N GLY A 259 7.60 -11.67 10.16
CA GLY A 259 7.60 -12.66 9.09
C GLY A 259 7.39 -12.08 7.69
N GLU A 260 7.66 -10.78 7.50
CA GLU A 260 7.60 -10.12 6.20
C GLU A 260 8.91 -10.34 5.43
N SER A 261 8.82 -10.93 4.24
CA SER A 261 9.98 -11.17 3.36
C SER A 261 9.66 -10.72 1.94
N TYR A 262 10.68 -10.20 1.26
CA TYR A 262 10.56 -9.63 -0.08
C TYR A 262 10.96 -10.60 -1.18
N ARG A 263 10.33 -10.47 -2.35
CA ARG A 263 10.72 -11.11 -3.60
C ARG A 263 11.15 -10.05 -4.62
N LEU A 264 12.40 -10.14 -5.07
CA LEU A 264 12.97 -9.31 -6.15
C LEU A 264 12.07 -9.33 -7.40
N GLY A 265 11.70 -8.16 -7.90
CA GLY A 265 10.87 -7.97 -9.10
C GLY A 265 9.37 -8.16 -8.88
N VAL A 266 8.92 -8.36 -7.64
CA VAL A 266 7.51 -8.37 -7.24
C VAL A 266 7.22 -7.23 -6.27
N ASP A 267 8.10 -7.04 -5.27
CA ASP A 267 7.85 -6.11 -4.16
C ASP A 267 8.66 -4.79 -4.26
N TYR A 268 9.59 -4.67 -5.21
CA TYR A 268 10.41 -3.46 -5.46
C TYR A 268 10.94 -3.40 -6.91
N GLY A 269 11.22 -2.18 -7.41
CA GLY A 269 11.65 -1.90 -8.79
C GLY A 269 10.92 -0.69 -9.41
N HIS A 270 10.97 -0.53 -10.73
CA HIS A 270 10.29 0.58 -11.45
C HIS A 270 8.83 0.77 -10.99
N GLY A 271 8.46 2.01 -10.61
CA GLY A 271 7.10 2.31 -10.12
C GLY A 271 6.78 1.75 -8.73
N LYS A 272 7.79 1.25 -7.99
CA LYS A 272 7.70 0.78 -6.61
C LYS A 272 8.84 1.40 -5.79
N GLY A 273 8.53 1.80 -4.56
CA GLY A 273 9.52 2.33 -3.62
C GLY A 273 10.56 1.30 -3.20
N ASP A 274 11.56 1.79 -2.46
CA ASP A 274 12.61 0.93 -1.92
C ASP A 274 12.13 0.08 -0.76
N LEU A 275 12.80 -1.06 -0.57
CA LEU A 275 12.49 -2.02 0.50
C LEU A 275 12.56 -1.44 1.91
N GLU A 276 13.36 -0.39 2.07
CA GLU A 276 13.64 0.30 3.33
C GLU A 276 13.17 1.77 3.29
N GLU A 277 12.31 2.10 2.34
CA GLU A 277 11.69 3.42 2.23
C GLU A 277 10.93 3.75 3.52
N SER A 278 11.15 4.94 4.07
CA SER A 278 10.46 5.33 5.31
C SER A 278 9.02 5.79 5.07
N SER A 279 8.18 5.69 6.09
CA SER A 279 6.83 6.27 6.10
C SER A 279 6.82 7.77 5.83
N GLN A 280 7.86 8.51 6.25
CA GLN A 280 8.02 9.92 5.88
C GLN A 280 8.17 10.12 4.37
N HIS A 281 8.98 9.29 3.71
CA HIS A 281 9.17 9.35 2.27
C HIS A 281 7.89 8.96 1.53
N VAL A 282 7.24 7.86 1.94
CA VAL A 282 5.94 7.44 1.39
C VAL A 282 4.88 8.53 1.55
N LEU A 283 4.84 9.23 2.70
CA LEU A 283 3.96 10.36 2.91
C LEU A 283 4.26 11.49 1.91
N GLY A 284 5.52 11.89 1.78
CA GLY A 284 5.91 12.94 0.86
C GLY A 284 5.59 12.59 -0.60
N MET A 285 5.88 11.36 -1.01
CA MET A 285 5.52 10.80 -2.31
C MET A 285 4.02 10.88 -2.58
N GLY A 286 3.19 10.46 -1.62
CA GLY A 286 1.74 10.52 -1.75
C GLY A 286 1.19 11.94 -1.85
N VAL A 287 1.78 12.91 -1.13
CA VAL A 287 1.41 14.33 -1.23
C VAL A 287 1.84 14.91 -2.58
N ALA A 288 3.11 14.73 -2.96
CA ALA A 288 3.66 15.25 -4.21
C ALA A 288 2.92 14.70 -5.43
N MET A 289 2.59 13.40 -5.43
CA MET A 289 1.86 12.76 -6.53
C MET A 289 0.47 13.38 -6.71
N ARG A 290 -0.33 13.48 -5.64
CA ARG A 290 -1.66 14.10 -5.71
C ARG A 290 -1.59 15.56 -6.16
N TRP A 291 -0.57 16.28 -5.70
CA TRP A 291 -0.38 17.68 -6.05
C TRP A 291 0.03 17.87 -7.52
N LEU A 292 0.95 17.05 -8.05
CA LEU A 292 1.30 17.08 -9.48
C LEU A 292 0.12 16.69 -10.37
N GLU A 293 -0.68 15.71 -9.96
CA GLU A 293 -1.89 15.35 -10.69
C GLU A 293 -2.85 16.55 -10.78
N GLN A 294 -3.07 17.26 -9.67
CA GLN A 294 -3.95 18.43 -9.62
C GLN A 294 -3.40 19.64 -10.40
N GLU A 295 -2.15 20.05 -10.14
CA GLU A 295 -1.61 21.32 -10.65
C GLU A 295 -1.05 21.24 -12.08
N PHE A 296 -0.61 20.06 -12.51
CA PHE A 296 -0.04 19.85 -13.83
C PHE A 296 -0.93 18.97 -14.68
N ARG A 297 -1.15 17.70 -14.34
CA ARG A 297 -1.85 16.77 -15.22
C ARG A 297 -3.31 17.16 -15.51
N ASP A 298 -4.04 17.61 -14.50
CA ASP A 298 -5.44 18.01 -14.62
C ASP A 298 -5.59 19.47 -15.08
N ASN A 299 -4.48 20.20 -15.17
CA ASN A 299 -4.42 21.57 -15.65
C ASN A 299 -4.27 21.58 -17.19
N PRO A 300 -5.27 22.11 -17.94
CA PRO A 300 -5.23 22.11 -19.41
C PRO A 300 -4.15 22.99 -20.02
N ASP A 301 -3.52 23.87 -19.22
CA ASP A 301 -2.42 24.73 -19.66
C ASP A 301 -1.03 24.10 -19.41
N SER A 302 -0.97 22.90 -18.81
CA SER A 302 0.26 22.14 -18.61
C SER A 302 0.49 21.15 -19.74
N ASP A 303 1.76 20.90 -20.07
CA ASP A 303 2.16 19.87 -21.03
C ASP A 303 2.24 18.47 -20.39
N VAL A 304 2.11 18.35 -19.06
CA VAL A 304 2.14 17.06 -18.35
C VAL A 304 0.88 16.25 -18.65
N THR A 305 1.06 15.02 -19.12
CA THR A 305 -0.05 14.10 -19.42
C THR A 305 -0.14 12.94 -18.44
N VAL A 306 0.96 12.61 -17.78
CA VAL A 306 1.04 11.50 -16.83
C VAL A 306 2.07 11.78 -15.75
N VAL A 307 1.75 11.37 -14.52
CA VAL A 307 2.63 11.47 -13.36
C VAL A 307 3.08 10.06 -13.00
N PHE A 308 4.39 9.87 -12.83
CA PHE A 308 4.99 8.57 -12.52
C PHE A 308 5.92 8.63 -11.30
N PRO A 309 5.65 7.85 -10.24
CA PRO A 309 6.56 7.72 -9.10
C PRO A 309 7.66 6.70 -9.38
N TYR A 310 8.77 6.82 -8.65
CA TYR A 310 9.95 5.93 -8.68
C TYR A 310 10.40 5.67 -10.12
N TYR A 311 10.73 6.76 -10.83
CA TYR A 311 10.99 6.74 -12.26
C TYR A 311 12.45 6.42 -12.57
N ASP A 312 12.67 5.21 -13.10
CA ASP A 312 14.01 4.77 -13.52
C ASP A 312 14.40 5.49 -14.81
N LEU A 313 15.58 6.11 -14.78
CA LEU A 313 16.08 6.89 -15.90
C LEU A 313 16.66 5.95 -16.99
N PRO A 314 16.25 6.07 -18.26
CA PRO A 314 16.62 5.12 -19.32
C PRO A 314 18.13 4.95 -19.53
N ASP A 315 18.90 6.01 -19.30
CA ASP A 315 20.34 6.07 -19.54
C ASP A 315 21.17 6.03 -18.24
N SER A 316 20.57 5.60 -17.12
CA SER A 316 21.22 5.63 -15.81
C SER A 316 20.70 4.53 -14.87
N ASP A 317 21.55 4.08 -13.95
CA ASP A 317 21.12 3.27 -12.79
C ASP A 317 20.50 4.15 -11.68
N HIS A 318 20.18 5.41 -11.99
CA HIS A 318 19.56 6.37 -11.08
C HIS A 318 18.06 6.46 -11.30
N ARG A 319 17.37 6.82 -10.23
CA ARG A 319 15.92 6.94 -10.17
C ARG A 319 15.57 8.31 -9.60
N LEU A 320 14.55 8.93 -10.17
CA LEU A 320 13.92 10.13 -9.61
C LEU A 320 12.70 9.69 -8.80
N ASP A 321 12.41 10.39 -7.71
CA ASP A 321 11.25 10.08 -6.87
C ASP A 321 9.94 10.22 -7.64
N LEU A 322 9.74 11.32 -8.36
CA LEU A 322 8.50 11.57 -9.08
C LEU A 322 8.73 12.45 -10.31
N VAL A 323 8.08 12.10 -11.42
CA VAL A 323 8.14 12.88 -12.66
C VAL A 323 6.75 13.15 -13.24
N GLY A 324 6.58 14.32 -13.84
CA GLY A 324 5.51 14.62 -14.79
C GLY A 324 6.03 14.53 -16.21
N LEU A 325 5.45 13.65 -17.03
CA LEU A 325 5.86 13.43 -18.42
C LEU A 325 4.87 14.03 -19.40
N ASP A 326 5.37 14.53 -20.53
CA ASP A 326 4.55 14.96 -21.66
C ASP A 326 4.06 13.79 -22.54
N ASP A 327 3.38 14.10 -23.64
CA ASP A 327 2.91 13.12 -24.63
C ASP A 327 4.04 12.33 -25.33
N ASN A 328 5.27 12.84 -25.31
CA ASN A 328 6.46 12.21 -25.89
C ASN A 328 7.25 11.36 -24.88
N GLY A 329 6.90 11.45 -23.58
CA GLY A 329 7.64 10.81 -22.49
C GLY A 329 8.85 11.61 -22.02
N GLU A 330 8.94 12.90 -22.36
CA GLU A 330 9.96 13.82 -21.87
C GLU A 330 9.57 14.34 -20.47
N ILE A 331 10.57 14.56 -19.62
CA ILE A 331 10.36 15.02 -18.23
C ILE A 331 10.10 16.53 -18.26
N VAL A 332 8.87 16.93 -17.97
CA VAL A 332 8.47 18.34 -17.84
C VAL A 332 8.66 18.82 -16.40
N VAL A 333 8.34 17.96 -15.43
CA VAL A 333 8.51 18.25 -14.01
C VAL A 333 9.24 17.10 -13.35
N ALA A 334 10.25 17.41 -12.54
CA ALA A 334 10.91 16.47 -11.66
C ALA A 334 10.72 16.88 -10.20
N VAL A 335 10.46 15.91 -9.33
CA VAL A 335 10.29 16.15 -7.90
C VAL A 335 11.13 15.17 -7.11
N GLU A 336 11.84 15.68 -6.10
CA GLU A 336 12.54 14.87 -5.09
C GLU A 336 11.92 15.11 -3.71
N VAL A 337 11.69 14.03 -2.97
CA VAL A 337 11.14 14.03 -1.62
C VAL A 337 12.29 13.90 -0.62
N GLU A 338 12.88 15.04 -0.28
CA GLU A 338 14.10 15.07 0.51
C GLU A 338 13.84 14.88 2.00
N ARG A 339 14.49 13.85 2.54
CA ARG A 339 14.62 13.62 3.98
C ARG A 339 16.01 14.04 4.45
N ILE A 340 16.06 15.12 5.21
CA ILE A 340 17.32 15.61 5.78
C ILE A 340 17.88 14.60 6.77
N ASN A 341 18.95 13.96 6.37
CA ASN A 341 19.70 12.96 7.13
C ASN A 341 21.19 13.39 7.20
N HIS A 342 22.06 12.48 7.62
CA HIS A 342 23.49 12.78 7.78
C HIS A 342 24.27 13.00 6.48
N ASP A 343 23.72 12.57 5.34
CA ASP A 343 24.35 12.57 4.02
C ASP A 343 23.73 13.58 3.06
N VAL A 344 22.79 14.41 3.53
CA VAL A 344 22.14 15.49 2.76
C VAL A 344 23.11 16.33 1.92
N ARG A 345 24.34 16.59 2.41
CA ARG A 345 25.33 17.41 1.68
C ARG A 345 25.86 16.74 0.42
N GLU A 346 25.84 15.41 0.35
CA GLU A 346 26.26 14.63 -0.81
C GLU A 346 25.03 14.17 -1.62
N ALA A 347 24.00 13.66 -0.93
CA ALA A 347 22.77 13.18 -1.55
C ALA A 347 22.05 14.28 -2.34
N ALA A 348 21.79 15.43 -1.71
CA ALA A 348 21.07 16.52 -2.37
C ALA A 348 21.80 17.05 -3.61
N VAL A 349 23.13 17.07 -3.61
CA VAL A 349 23.93 17.47 -4.79
C VAL A 349 23.77 16.45 -5.90
N SER A 350 23.81 15.16 -5.55
CA SER A 350 23.60 14.09 -6.53
C SER A 350 22.20 14.18 -7.14
N ASP A 351 21.16 14.41 -6.34
CA ASP A 351 19.77 14.46 -6.81
C ASP A 351 19.49 15.75 -7.61
N PHE A 352 20.10 16.87 -7.21
CA PHE A 352 20.13 18.09 -8.02
C PHE A 352 20.71 17.83 -9.40
N ASP A 353 21.91 17.24 -9.47
CA ASP A 353 22.61 17.01 -10.74
C ASP A 353 21.84 16.00 -11.61
N LYS A 354 21.11 15.04 -11.00
CA LYS A 354 20.21 14.11 -11.71
C LYS A 354 19.05 14.86 -12.36
N MET A 355 18.31 15.68 -11.62
CA MET A 355 17.21 16.46 -12.18
C MET A 355 17.71 17.42 -13.27
N ALA A 356 18.80 18.13 -13.00
CA ALA A 356 19.41 19.08 -13.93
C ALA A 356 19.82 18.44 -15.27
N ALA A 357 20.19 17.16 -15.28
CA ALA A 357 20.59 16.46 -16.50
C ALA A 357 19.45 16.29 -17.52
N TYR A 358 18.20 16.39 -17.07
CA TYR A 358 17.01 16.25 -17.92
C TYR A 358 16.32 17.58 -18.24
N ASP A 359 16.85 18.70 -17.72
CA ASP A 359 16.39 20.07 -17.99
C ASP A 359 14.86 20.25 -17.90
N PRO A 360 14.22 19.84 -16.77
CA PRO A 360 12.78 19.98 -16.61
C PRO A 360 12.38 21.46 -16.52
N ASP A 361 11.15 21.78 -16.94
CA ASP A 361 10.58 23.11 -16.74
C ASP A 361 10.47 23.46 -15.25
N GLU A 362 10.16 22.46 -14.40
CA GLU A 362 10.21 22.60 -12.96
C GLU A 362 10.97 21.45 -12.27
N ALA A 363 11.95 21.80 -11.43
CA ALA A 363 12.65 20.90 -10.52
C ALA A 363 12.27 21.24 -9.07
N ILE A 364 11.39 20.45 -8.48
CA ILE A 364 10.73 20.76 -7.21
C ILE A 364 11.28 19.87 -6.10
N TRP A 365 11.55 20.46 -4.94
CA TRP A 365 11.98 19.72 -3.76
C TRP A 365 10.89 19.77 -2.70
N LEU A 366 10.43 18.61 -2.25
CA LEU A 366 9.53 18.48 -1.12
C LEU A 366 10.34 18.17 0.13
N VAL A 367 10.19 18.99 1.17
CA VAL A 367 10.88 18.82 2.45
C VAL A 367 9.89 18.65 3.59
N MET A 368 10.28 17.97 4.66
CA MET A 368 9.37 17.74 5.78
C MET A 368 9.06 19.04 6.53
N THR A 369 10.06 19.88 6.78
CA THR A 369 9.90 21.12 7.54
C THR A 369 10.50 22.35 6.86
N GLN A 370 10.21 23.54 7.40
CA GLN A 370 10.87 24.77 6.96
C GLN A 370 12.39 24.72 7.18
N ASP A 371 12.83 24.23 8.34
CA ASP A 371 14.26 24.14 8.69
C ASP A 371 14.99 23.17 7.74
N ASP A 372 14.30 22.11 7.31
CA ASP A 372 14.81 21.18 6.30
C ASP A 372 15.03 21.87 4.95
N GLY A 373 14.10 22.74 4.52
CA GLY A 373 14.26 23.53 3.30
C GLY A 373 15.48 24.46 3.33
N HIS A 374 15.78 25.05 4.49
CA HIS A 374 17.01 25.84 4.67
C HIS A 374 18.25 24.97 4.68
N THR A 375 18.20 23.79 5.30
CA THR A 375 19.32 22.85 5.35
C THR A 375 19.66 22.32 3.95
N LEU A 376 18.66 21.97 3.16
CA LEU A 376 18.79 21.60 1.75
C LEU A 376 19.42 22.74 0.94
N LEU A 377 18.92 23.96 1.08
CA LEU A 377 19.46 25.11 0.36
C LEU A 377 20.93 25.38 0.72
N ASP A 378 21.28 25.26 1.99
CA ASP A 378 22.65 25.41 2.47
C ASP A 378 23.57 24.30 1.94
N ALA A 379 23.08 23.06 1.85
CA ALA A 379 23.81 21.93 1.27
C ALA A 379 24.14 22.15 -0.21
N LEU A 380 23.18 22.67 -0.99
CA LEU A 380 23.37 22.98 -2.41
C LEU A 380 24.24 24.22 -2.65
N ARG A 381 24.28 25.17 -1.70
CA ARG A 381 25.10 26.38 -1.78
C ARG A 381 26.55 26.14 -1.40
N ASP A 382 26.80 25.32 -0.38
CA ASP A 382 28.14 24.96 0.10
C ASP A 382 28.36 23.44 0.03
N PRO A 383 28.45 22.84 -1.16
CA PRO A 383 28.60 21.40 -1.28
C PRO A 383 30.04 20.94 -1.00
N PRO A 384 30.26 19.67 -0.57
CA PRO A 384 31.59 19.13 -0.28
C PRO A 384 32.56 19.14 -1.48
N ASP A 385 32.03 19.07 -2.71
CA ASP A 385 32.80 19.14 -3.94
C ASP A 385 33.29 20.57 -4.29
N GLY A 386 32.84 21.57 -3.52
CA GLY A 386 33.23 22.97 -3.63
C GLY A 386 32.59 23.73 -4.80
N THR A 387 31.64 23.16 -5.53
CA THR A 387 30.97 23.80 -6.67
C THR A 387 29.52 24.15 -6.31
N PRO A 388 29.17 25.40 -5.95
CA PRO A 388 27.79 25.74 -5.62
C PRO A 388 26.81 25.39 -6.76
N ARG A 389 25.68 24.75 -6.43
CA ARG A 389 24.57 24.52 -7.37
C ARG A 389 23.56 25.66 -7.37
N VAL A 390 23.53 26.40 -6.26
CA VAL A 390 22.70 27.58 -6.05
C VAL A 390 23.51 28.66 -5.35
N GLU A 391 23.26 29.92 -5.71
CA GLU A 391 23.88 31.09 -5.06
C GLU A 391 22.95 31.75 -4.03
N ALA A 392 21.65 31.41 -4.08
CA ALA A 392 20.62 32.04 -3.27
C ALA A 392 20.79 31.75 -1.77
N SER A 393 20.41 32.71 -0.94
CA SER A 393 20.33 32.58 0.51
C SER A 393 19.19 33.44 1.03
N TYR A 394 18.47 32.93 2.02
CA TYR A 394 17.30 33.57 2.63
C TYR A 394 17.47 33.64 4.14
N ALA A 395 16.76 34.56 4.79
CA ALA A 395 16.70 34.54 6.25
C ALA A 395 16.01 33.25 6.72
N ALA A 396 16.49 32.63 7.81
CA ALA A 396 15.95 31.37 8.34
C ALA A 396 14.42 31.41 8.62
N THR A 397 13.86 32.60 8.83
CA THR A 397 12.42 32.80 9.03
C THR A 397 11.60 32.83 7.75
N THR A 398 12.25 32.88 6.58
CA THR A 398 11.59 32.91 5.27
C THR A 398 11.06 31.50 4.96
N PRO A 399 9.75 31.35 4.71
CA PRO A 399 9.20 30.05 4.36
C PRO A 399 9.73 29.55 3.00
N PRO A 400 10.10 28.27 2.83
CA PRO A 400 10.73 27.76 1.61
C PRO A 400 9.91 27.97 0.34
N GLN A 401 8.58 27.90 0.43
CA GLN A 401 7.66 28.16 -0.68
C GLN A 401 7.70 29.61 -1.20
N GLN A 402 8.39 30.52 -0.51
CA GLN A 402 8.61 31.91 -0.94
C GLN A 402 9.99 32.12 -1.56
N PHE A 403 10.84 31.08 -1.61
CA PHE A 403 12.13 31.18 -2.27
C PHE A 403 11.92 31.41 -3.77
N THR A 404 12.72 32.30 -4.35
CA THR A 404 12.79 32.54 -5.80
C THR A 404 14.13 32.01 -6.30
N ILE A 405 14.12 30.81 -6.86
CA ILE A 405 15.30 30.12 -7.36
C ILE A 405 14.97 29.66 -8.78
N ASP A 406 15.96 29.77 -9.66
CA ASP A 406 15.81 29.40 -11.07
C ASP A 406 17.13 28.77 -11.51
N THR A 407 17.32 27.51 -11.12
CA THR A 407 18.45 26.68 -11.53
C THR A 407 17.96 25.34 -12.05
N PRO A 408 18.72 24.64 -12.92
CA PRO A 408 18.22 23.46 -13.63
C PRO A 408 17.75 22.30 -12.73
N GLY A 409 18.32 22.15 -11.53
CA GLY A 409 17.94 21.12 -10.56
C GLY A 409 17.17 21.65 -9.36
N LEU A 410 16.82 22.94 -9.32
CA LEU A 410 16.00 23.54 -8.26
C LEU A 410 15.28 24.80 -8.75
N THR A 411 13.97 24.71 -8.89
CA THR A 411 13.09 25.85 -9.15
C THR A 411 12.23 26.19 -7.93
N LYS A 412 11.79 25.19 -7.15
CA LYS A 412 10.90 25.40 -5.99
C LYS A 412 11.24 24.47 -4.83
N ILE A 413 11.03 24.94 -3.61
CA ILE A 413 11.06 24.12 -2.39
C ILE A 413 9.74 24.26 -1.66
N TYR A 414 9.08 23.15 -1.33
CA TYR A 414 7.82 23.14 -0.60
C TYR A 414 7.92 22.34 0.69
N PRO A 415 7.48 22.89 1.83
CA PRO A 415 7.20 22.08 3.01
C PRO A 415 6.00 21.16 2.75
N VAL A 416 6.09 19.91 3.18
CA VAL A 416 5.07 18.87 2.92
C VAL A 416 3.69 19.26 3.43
N THR A 417 3.63 19.94 4.57
CA THR A 417 2.38 20.43 5.14
C THR A 417 1.75 21.53 4.30
N TRP A 418 2.56 22.47 3.83
CA TRP A 418 2.07 23.52 2.95
C TRP A 418 1.50 22.94 1.65
N LEU A 419 2.21 21.97 1.05
CA LEU A 419 1.80 21.34 -0.21
C LEU A 419 0.52 20.51 -0.03
N ARG A 420 0.43 19.73 1.05
CA ARG A 420 -0.76 18.95 1.40
C ARG A 420 -1.99 19.83 1.57
N ASP A 421 -1.84 20.98 2.25
CA ASP A 421 -2.93 21.92 2.47
C ASP A 421 -3.39 22.61 1.16
N GLN A 422 -2.66 22.48 0.04
CA GLN A 422 -3.11 22.93 -1.28
C GLN A 422 -4.02 21.91 -2.01
N LEU A 423 -4.06 20.64 -1.57
CA LEU A 423 -4.88 19.63 -2.23
C LEU A 423 -6.36 19.89 -1.97
N GLU A 424 -7.20 19.76 -3.00
CA GLU A 424 -8.65 19.98 -2.91
C GLU A 424 -9.33 19.15 -1.81
N GLU A 425 -8.82 17.95 -1.49
CA GLU A 425 -9.38 17.08 -0.44
C GLU A 425 -9.16 17.61 0.99
N TYR A 426 -8.26 18.58 1.18
CA TYR A 426 -7.96 19.23 2.46
C TYR A 426 -8.38 20.72 2.53
N GLN A 427 -9.00 21.25 1.46
CA GLN A 427 -9.62 22.58 1.42
C GLN A 427 -11.10 22.53 1.82
#